data_AF-A0A7S0A1L6-F1
#
_entry.id   AF-A0A7S0A1L6-F1
#
_cell.length_a   1.000
_cell.length_b   1.000
_cell.length_c   1.000
_cell.angle_alpha   90.00
_cell.angle_beta   90.00
_cell.angle_gamma   90.00
#
_symmetry.space_group_name_H-M   'P 1'
#
loop_
_entity.id
_entity.type
_entity.pdbx_description
1 polymer ?
#
loop_
_entity_poly.entity_id
_entity_poly.type
_entity_poly.pdbx_seq_one_letter_code
_entity_poly.pdbx_strand_id
1 'polypeptide(L)'
;ICMDCGQIDDNGFINHTGIALVSKHSHSTSVQTISLEKDGSVDLQKMHSWVAKILWPEQDKPDKELRWLLDEDKANENDRIIESVNSMQIFRLKGILSISCNQSDETSFESSSECSYLDNRRYIIQAVHDLWDIHPASQNLQWGENEKRTCKIVIIGQWLDEDIIREGFD
;
A
#
# COMPACT_ATOMS: atom_id res chain seq x y z
N ILE A 1 5.42 -13.42 40.70
CA ILE A 1 5.59 -12.25 41.58
C ILE A 1 4.38 -11.36 41.33
N CYS A 2 3.62 -11.09 42.40
CA CYS A 2 2.26 -10.53 42.53
C CYS A 2 1.94 -9.30 41.64
N MET A 3 0.68 -8.88 41.40
CA MET A 3 -0.44 -8.79 42.35
C MET A 3 -1.82 -8.93 41.72
N ASP A 4 -2.65 -9.67 42.45
CA ASP A 4 -4.10 -9.62 42.47
C ASP A 4 -4.53 -8.49 43.44
N CYS A 5 -5.48 -7.64 43.03
CA CYS A 5 -6.19 -6.64 43.84
C CYS A 5 -7.27 -6.07 42.89
N GLY A 6 -8.57 -5.94 43.17
CA GLY A 6 -9.40 -6.01 44.37
C GLY A 6 -10.81 -5.54 43.92
N GLN A 7 -11.79 -5.73 44.78
CA GLN A 7 -13.21 -5.94 44.48
C GLN A 7 -14.08 -4.70 44.89
N ILE A 8 -15.36 -4.65 44.42
CA ILE A 8 -16.56 -3.95 45.02
C ILE A 8 -16.78 -2.47 44.57
N ASP A 9 -17.97 -1.88 44.32
CA ASP A 9 -19.42 -2.18 44.50
C ASP A 9 -20.36 -1.45 43.49
N ASP A 10 -21.60 -1.96 43.48
CA ASP A 10 -22.87 -1.47 42.94
C ASP A 10 -23.32 -0.07 43.42
N ASN A 11 -23.89 0.74 42.52
CA ASN A 11 -25.17 1.45 42.72
C ASN A 11 -25.61 2.15 41.43
N GLY A 12 -26.77 1.72 40.91
CA GLY A 12 -27.23 2.02 39.57
C GLY A 12 -27.94 3.35 39.36
N PHE A 13 -28.18 3.65 38.09
CA PHE A 13 -29.37 4.34 37.62
C PHE A 13 -29.65 3.90 36.18
N ILE A 14 -30.77 3.21 35.99
CA ILE A 14 -31.32 2.88 34.67
C ILE A 14 -32.12 4.10 34.23
N ASN A 15 -31.71 4.77 33.17
CA ASN A 15 -32.61 5.66 32.43
C ASN A 15 -32.63 5.26 30.95
N HIS A 16 -33.82 4.81 30.55
CA HIS A 16 -34.26 4.53 29.19
C HIS A 16 -33.98 5.72 28.27
N THR A 17 -33.12 5.51 27.28
CA THR A 17 -33.32 5.85 25.85
C THR A 17 -32.02 5.49 25.15
N GLY A 18 -32.08 4.43 24.33
CA GLY A 18 -30.92 3.89 23.64
C GLY A 18 -30.36 4.87 22.63
N ILE A 19 -29.29 5.56 23.01
CA ILE A 19 -28.18 5.84 22.10
C ILE A 19 -26.97 5.29 22.82
N ALA A 20 -26.55 4.09 22.38
CA ALA A 20 -25.29 3.52 22.79
C ALA A 20 -24.18 4.44 22.28
N LEU A 21 -23.85 5.47 23.06
CA LEU A 21 -22.53 6.09 23.06
C LEU A 21 -21.59 5.06 23.66
N VAL A 22 -21.34 4.01 22.87
CA VAL A 22 -20.14 3.20 22.98
C VAL A 22 -19.03 4.22 22.87
N SER A 23 -18.43 4.53 24.02
CA SER A 23 -17.14 5.18 24.09
C SER A 23 -16.23 4.41 23.14
N LYS A 24 -16.05 4.96 21.94
CA LYS A 24 -15.21 4.37 20.90
C LYS A 24 -13.86 4.16 21.54
N HIS A 25 -13.51 2.90 21.75
CA HIS A 25 -12.25 2.49 22.31
C HIS A 25 -11.12 3.27 21.64
N SER A 26 -10.52 4.20 22.38
CA SER A 26 -9.32 4.91 21.97
C SER A 26 -8.15 3.94 22.07
N HIS A 27 -7.87 3.25 20.97
CA HIS A 27 -6.54 2.73 20.67
C HIS A 27 -6.07 3.40 19.36
N SER A 28 -5.29 4.48 19.46
CA SER A 28 -4.71 5.17 18.30
C SER A 28 -3.44 4.47 17.77
N THR A 29 -3.51 3.16 17.55
CA THR A 29 -2.37 2.35 17.08
C THR A 29 -2.78 1.39 15.97
N SER A 30 -3.56 1.88 15.00
CA SER A 30 -4.13 1.12 13.86
C SER A 30 -3.10 0.78 12.77
N VAL A 31 -1.89 0.39 13.14
CA VAL A 31 -0.90 -0.10 12.17
C VAL A 31 -1.31 -1.49 11.72
N GLN A 32 -1.53 -1.64 10.42
CA GLN A 32 -1.91 -2.88 9.75
C GLN A 32 -0.74 -3.40 8.92
N THR A 33 -0.75 -4.69 8.64
CA THR A 33 0.21 -5.35 7.74
C THR A 33 -0.56 -6.17 6.72
N ILE A 34 -0.29 -5.96 5.44
CA ILE A 34 -0.87 -6.71 4.33
C ILE A 34 0.25 -7.47 3.63
N SER A 35 0.01 -8.76 3.39
CA SER A 35 0.92 -9.63 2.66
C SER A 35 0.27 -10.08 1.35
N LEU A 36 0.96 -9.83 0.24
CA LEU A 36 0.57 -10.21 -1.10
C LEU A 36 1.52 -11.30 -1.61
N GLU A 37 0.95 -12.33 -2.24
CA GLU A 37 1.70 -13.38 -2.91
C GLU A 37 1.05 -13.67 -4.26
N LYS A 38 1.86 -13.68 -5.31
CA LYS A 38 1.44 -13.98 -6.68
C LYS A 38 2.45 -14.91 -7.33
N ASP A 39 1.93 -15.94 -7.97
CA ASP A 39 2.73 -16.86 -8.77
C ASP A 39 3.06 -16.24 -10.13
N GLY A 40 4.29 -16.47 -10.60
CA GLY A 40 4.76 -15.97 -11.89
C GLY A 40 5.56 -14.67 -11.79
N SER A 41 5.60 -13.95 -12.90
CA SER A 41 6.40 -12.74 -13.07
C SER A 41 5.51 -11.52 -13.32
N VAL A 42 6.00 -10.36 -12.93
CA VAL A 42 5.35 -9.07 -13.13
C VAL A 42 6.14 -8.20 -14.10
N ASP A 43 5.44 -7.33 -14.80
CA ASP A 43 6.08 -6.29 -15.61
C ASP A 43 6.64 -5.20 -14.70
N LEU A 44 7.89 -4.81 -14.93
CA LEU A 44 8.59 -3.82 -14.09
C LEU A 44 7.91 -2.45 -14.12
N GLN A 45 7.45 -1.99 -15.29
CA GLN A 45 6.83 -0.68 -15.44
C GLN A 45 5.45 -0.63 -14.78
N LYS A 46 4.66 -1.70 -14.93
CA LYS A 46 3.38 -1.86 -14.21
C LYS A 46 3.60 -1.85 -12.70
N MET A 47 4.63 -2.52 -12.22
CA MET A 47 4.99 -2.51 -10.80
C MET A 47 5.35 -1.10 -10.29
N HIS A 48 6.19 -0.36 -11.00
CA HIS A 48 6.50 1.03 -10.64
C HIS A 48 5.22 1.90 -10.58
N SER A 49 4.35 1.75 -11.58
CA SER A 49 3.10 2.52 -11.67
C SER A 49 2.14 2.19 -10.52
N TRP A 50 2.02 0.92 -10.16
CA TRP A 50 1.20 0.49 -9.04
C TRP A 50 1.71 1.04 -7.71
N VAL A 51 3.02 0.95 -7.45
CA VAL A 51 3.63 1.49 -6.22
C VAL A 51 3.42 2.99 -6.12
N ALA A 52 3.63 3.73 -7.22
CA ALA A 52 3.38 5.17 -7.26
C ALA A 52 1.93 5.51 -6.92
N LYS A 53 0.96 4.76 -7.45
CA LYS A 53 -0.48 4.96 -7.20
C LYS A 53 -0.85 4.77 -5.71
N ILE A 54 -0.30 3.74 -5.06
CA ILE A 54 -0.62 3.44 -3.64
C ILE A 54 0.15 4.31 -2.65
N LEU A 55 1.37 4.75 -2.99
CA LEU A 55 2.15 5.65 -2.14
C LEU A 55 1.67 7.10 -2.27
N TRP A 56 1.17 7.49 -3.44
CA TRP A 56 0.74 8.84 -3.72
C TRP A 56 -0.68 8.93 -4.30
N PRO A 57 -1.72 8.58 -3.51
CA PRO A 57 -3.10 8.61 -3.97
C PRO A 57 -3.60 10.02 -4.35
N GLU A 58 -2.92 11.09 -3.91
CA GLU A 58 -3.39 12.48 -4.01
C GLU A 58 -2.40 13.43 -4.72
N GLN A 59 -1.51 12.95 -5.61
CA GLN A 59 -0.51 13.78 -6.32
C GLN A 59 -1.11 15.08 -6.91
N ASP A 60 -2.35 15.05 -7.37
CA ASP A 60 -3.02 16.17 -8.04
C ASP A 60 -3.83 17.08 -7.10
N LYS A 61 -4.00 16.72 -5.81
CA LYS A 61 -4.76 17.56 -4.87
C LYS A 61 -4.12 18.92 -4.63
N PRO A 62 -2.79 19.08 -4.40
CA PRO A 62 -2.23 20.42 -4.21
C PRO A 62 -2.39 21.30 -5.45
N ASP A 63 -2.26 20.75 -6.66
CA ASP A 63 -2.44 21.49 -7.91
C ASP A 63 -3.90 21.88 -8.17
N LYS A 64 -4.84 21.00 -7.83
CA LYS A 64 -6.26 21.33 -7.85
C LYS A 64 -6.56 22.41 -6.82
N GLU A 65 -6.16 22.25 -5.57
CA GLU A 65 -6.40 23.23 -4.50
C GLU A 65 -5.78 24.59 -4.83
N LEU A 66 -4.57 24.63 -5.41
CA LEU A 66 -3.95 25.86 -5.91
C LEU A 66 -4.76 26.47 -7.06
N ARG A 67 -5.30 25.67 -7.98
CA ARG A 67 -6.22 26.15 -9.03
C ARG A 67 -7.54 26.68 -8.45
N TRP A 68 -8.14 25.98 -7.49
CA TRP A 68 -9.36 26.42 -6.81
C TRP A 68 -9.15 27.71 -5.99
N LEU A 69 -7.99 27.85 -5.33
CA LEU A 69 -7.59 29.06 -4.60
C LEU A 69 -7.37 30.28 -5.50
N LEU A 70 -7.01 30.05 -6.77
CA LEU A 70 -6.89 31.11 -7.76
C LEU A 70 -8.25 31.48 -8.37
N ASP A 71 -9.24 30.58 -8.35
CA ASP A 71 -10.49 30.72 -9.08
C ASP A 71 -11.66 31.33 -8.27
N GLU A 72 -11.87 31.07 -6.96
CA GLU A 72 -12.88 31.85 -6.19
C GLU A 72 -12.93 31.66 -4.65
N ASP A 73 -13.36 32.74 -3.99
CA ASP A 73 -13.73 32.84 -2.57
C ASP A 73 -14.82 31.81 -2.15
N LYS A 74 -14.52 31.08 -1.06
CA LYS A 74 -15.42 30.23 -0.22
C LYS A 74 -15.57 28.76 -0.63
N ALA A 75 -14.85 27.90 0.10
CA ALA A 75 -15.30 26.55 0.42
C ALA A 75 -15.17 26.32 1.93
N ASN A 76 -16.18 25.66 2.50
CA ASN A 76 -16.44 25.48 3.92
C ASN A 76 -15.32 24.67 4.60
N GLU A 77 -14.69 25.24 5.63
CA GLU A 77 -13.48 24.71 6.30
C GLU A 77 -13.70 23.35 6.99
N ASN A 78 -14.94 22.98 7.28
CA ASN A 78 -15.29 21.79 8.06
C ASN A 78 -15.22 20.46 7.29
N ASP A 79 -15.44 20.45 5.96
CA ASP A 79 -15.37 19.20 5.16
C ASP A 79 -13.92 18.80 4.84
N ARG A 80 -13.00 19.77 4.75
CA ARG A 80 -11.56 19.52 4.52
C ARG A 80 -10.89 18.75 5.66
N ILE A 81 -11.38 18.92 6.89
CA ILE A 81 -10.81 18.25 8.07
C ILE A 81 -11.09 16.75 8.02
N ILE A 82 -12.31 16.34 7.62
CA ILE A 82 -12.77 14.94 7.68
C ILE A 82 -12.09 14.05 6.62
N GLU A 83 -11.78 14.56 5.43
CA GLU A 83 -10.99 13.82 4.44
C GLU A 83 -9.52 13.63 4.86
N SER A 84 -8.93 14.57 5.59
CA SER A 84 -7.52 14.48 6.01
C SER A 84 -7.27 13.43 7.10
N VAL A 85 -8.30 13.02 7.86
CA VAL A 85 -8.11 12.14 9.03
C VAL A 85 -8.00 10.66 8.67
N ASN A 86 -8.40 10.25 7.46
CA ASN A 86 -8.52 8.84 7.06
C ASN A 86 -7.84 8.50 5.71
N SER A 87 -6.85 9.27 5.27
CA SER A 87 -6.08 8.92 4.06
C SER A 87 -5.16 7.72 4.33
N MET A 88 -5.17 6.73 3.44
CA MET A 88 -4.28 5.57 3.51
C MET A 88 -2.82 6.02 3.63
N GLN A 89 -2.09 5.47 4.60
CA GLN A 89 -0.70 5.84 4.86
C GLN A 89 0.20 4.61 4.91
N ILE A 90 1.06 4.45 3.90
CA ILE A 90 2.09 3.40 3.90
C ILE A 90 3.34 3.91 4.61
N PHE A 91 3.85 3.13 5.57
CA PHE A 91 5.12 3.41 6.25
C PHE A 91 6.27 2.67 5.60
N ARG A 92 6.07 1.39 5.28
CA ARG A 92 7.10 0.55 4.68
C ARG A 92 6.46 -0.46 3.74
N LEU A 93 7.14 -0.70 2.64
CA LEU A 93 6.85 -1.80 1.73
C LEU A 93 8.16 -2.54 1.50
N LYS A 94 8.13 -3.87 1.53
CA LYS A 94 9.28 -4.70 1.16
C LYS A 94 8.80 -5.93 0.41
N GLY A 95 9.54 -6.35 -0.59
CA GLY A 95 9.18 -7.53 -1.33
C GLY A 95 10.28 -8.08 -2.22
N ILE A 96 10.02 -9.28 -2.71
CA ILE A 96 10.79 -9.93 -3.77
C ILE A 96 9.89 -10.10 -4.99
N LEU A 97 10.44 -9.87 -6.17
CA LEU A 97 9.71 -9.91 -7.43
C LEU A 97 10.45 -10.81 -8.43
N SER A 98 9.67 -11.50 -9.25
CA SER A 98 10.12 -12.08 -10.51
C SER A 98 9.70 -11.13 -11.63
N ILE A 99 10.63 -10.69 -12.47
CA ILE A 99 10.37 -9.67 -13.49
C ILE A 99 10.36 -10.30 -14.88
N SER A 100 9.35 -9.97 -15.68
CA SER A 100 9.34 -10.15 -17.13
C SER A 100 9.69 -8.82 -17.79
N CYS A 101 10.67 -8.82 -18.69
CA CYS A 101 11.01 -7.67 -19.51
C CYS A 101 10.32 -7.79 -20.88
N ASN A 102 9.54 -6.79 -21.23
CA ASN A 102 9.08 -6.59 -22.60
C ASN A 102 10.09 -5.62 -23.25
N GLN A 103 10.87 -6.08 -24.22
CA GLN A 103 11.72 -5.18 -25.01
C GLN A 103 10.82 -4.23 -25.80
N SER A 104 10.65 -3.00 -25.32
CA SER A 104 10.29 -1.88 -26.17
C SER A 104 11.58 -1.28 -26.74
N ASP A 105 12.37 -2.11 -27.41
CA ASP A 105 13.44 -1.60 -28.26
C ASP A 105 12.75 -1.14 -29.55
N GLU A 106 12.50 0.17 -29.69
CA GLU A 106 11.99 0.88 -30.88
C GLU A 106 12.93 0.75 -32.11
N THR A 107 13.78 -0.27 -32.15
CA THR A 107 14.71 -0.50 -33.24
C THR A 107 14.67 -1.97 -33.66
N SER A 108 14.37 -2.15 -34.95
CA SER A 108 14.48 -3.37 -35.78
C SER A 108 13.33 -4.40 -35.79
N PHE A 109 12.48 -4.22 -36.82
CA PHE A 109 12.12 -5.16 -37.89
C PHE A 109 11.44 -6.49 -37.52
N GLU A 110 10.24 -6.65 -38.09
CA GLU A 110 9.31 -7.76 -37.94
C GLU A 110 9.97 -9.16 -37.93
N SER A 111 9.78 -9.87 -36.82
CA SER A 111 9.56 -11.32 -36.81
C SER A 111 8.75 -11.70 -35.58
N SER A 112 7.60 -12.29 -35.84
CA SER A 112 6.58 -12.76 -34.93
C SER A 112 7.13 -13.68 -33.83
N SER A 113 7.28 -13.16 -32.61
CA SER A 113 7.13 -13.83 -31.31
C SER A 113 7.30 -12.76 -30.22
N GLU A 114 6.24 -12.39 -29.51
CA GLU A 114 6.35 -11.61 -28.26
C GLU A 114 7.08 -12.48 -27.22
N CYS A 115 8.40 -12.52 -27.27
CA CYS A 115 9.20 -13.22 -26.27
C CYS A 115 9.35 -12.31 -25.05
N SER A 116 8.49 -12.49 -24.05
CA SER A 116 8.74 -11.91 -22.71
C SER A 116 10.00 -12.56 -22.14
N TYR A 117 11.09 -11.81 -22.06
CA TYR A 117 12.33 -12.30 -21.49
C TYR A 117 12.21 -12.31 -19.96
N LEU A 118 12.34 -13.47 -19.34
CA LEU A 118 12.33 -13.60 -17.89
C LEU A 118 13.74 -13.33 -17.34
N ASP A 119 13.88 -12.33 -16.47
CA ASP A 119 15.16 -12.08 -15.79
C ASP A 119 15.39 -13.20 -14.75
N ASN A 120 16.58 -13.81 -14.77
CA ASN A 120 16.90 -14.88 -13.82
C ASN A 120 17.15 -14.37 -12.40
N ARG A 121 17.39 -13.07 -12.23
CA ARG A 121 17.62 -12.44 -10.92
C ARG A 121 16.31 -12.20 -10.20
N ARG A 122 16.33 -12.31 -8.87
CA ARG A 122 15.26 -11.76 -8.03
C ARG A 122 15.38 -10.25 -8.03
N TYR A 123 14.26 -9.55 -8.04
CA TYR A 123 14.24 -8.11 -7.82
C TYR A 123 13.77 -7.85 -6.40
N ILE A 124 14.38 -6.86 -5.74
CA ILE A 124 13.99 -6.41 -4.42
C ILE A 124 13.25 -5.10 -4.62
N ILE A 125 12.03 -5.05 -4.10
CA ILE A 125 11.27 -3.82 -3.96
C ILE A 125 11.33 -3.37 -2.51
N GLN A 126 11.59 -2.09 -2.29
CA GLN A 126 11.51 -1.49 -0.98
C GLN A 126 10.97 -0.07 -1.08
N ALA A 127 10.12 0.30 -0.13
CA ALA A 127 9.64 1.66 0.03
C ALA A 127 9.63 2.07 1.50
N VAL A 128 9.86 3.36 1.74
CA VAL A 128 9.71 4.00 3.04
C VAL A 128 8.96 5.30 2.82
N HIS A 129 7.77 5.38 3.41
CA HIS A 129 6.87 6.51 3.23
C HIS A 129 6.55 6.75 1.74
N ASP A 130 7.07 7.82 1.16
CA ASP A 130 6.84 8.28 -0.21
C ASP A 130 7.93 7.87 -1.21
N LEU A 131 9.02 7.28 -0.73
CA LEU A 131 10.16 6.87 -1.56
C LEU A 131 10.17 5.37 -1.79
N TRP A 132 10.36 4.93 -3.04
CA TRP A 132 10.57 3.53 -3.37
C TRP A 132 11.70 3.31 -4.37
N ASP A 133 12.20 2.08 -4.37
CA ASP A 133 13.18 1.60 -5.33
C ASP A 133 12.91 0.13 -5.67
N ILE A 134 13.21 -0.26 -6.91
CA ILE A 134 13.14 -1.62 -7.41
C ILE A 134 14.44 -1.91 -8.14
N HIS A 135 15.25 -2.82 -7.59
CA HIS A 135 16.55 -3.14 -8.14
C HIS A 135 16.79 -4.66 -8.18
N PRO A 136 17.62 -5.16 -9.10
CA PRO A 136 18.01 -6.56 -9.10
C PRO A 136 18.80 -6.89 -7.82
N ALA A 137 18.56 -8.06 -7.26
CA ALA A 137 19.35 -8.62 -6.18
C ALA A 137 20.75 -9.02 -6.69
N SER A 138 21.66 -9.24 -5.75
CA SER A 138 23.00 -9.74 -6.04
C SER A 138 22.97 -11.02 -6.88
N GLN A 139 24.01 -11.28 -7.67
CA GLN A 139 24.09 -12.46 -8.55
C GLN A 139 23.94 -13.81 -7.83
N ASN A 140 24.18 -13.85 -6.52
CA ASN A 140 24.01 -15.06 -5.70
C ASN A 140 22.54 -15.34 -5.30
N LEU A 141 21.62 -14.41 -5.60
CA LEU A 141 20.18 -14.48 -5.29
C LEU A 141 19.36 -14.58 -6.57
N GLN A 142 19.79 -15.46 -7.47
CA GLN A 142 19.02 -15.82 -8.66
C GLN A 142 17.94 -16.84 -8.30
N TRP A 143 16.97 -16.96 -9.18
CA TRP A 143 16.01 -18.06 -9.13
C TRP A 143 16.68 -19.36 -9.57
N GLY A 144 16.38 -20.46 -8.88
CA GLY A 144 16.83 -21.79 -9.30
C GLY A 144 16.15 -22.24 -10.60
N GLU A 145 16.78 -23.15 -11.35
CA GLU A 145 16.27 -23.66 -12.63
C GLU A 145 14.87 -24.29 -12.52
N ASN A 146 14.59 -24.95 -11.40
CA ASN A 146 13.29 -25.58 -11.10
C ASN A 146 12.51 -24.82 -10.01
N GLU A 147 12.96 -23.61 -9.64
CA GLU A 147 12.30 -22.84 -8.60
C GLU A 147 11.09 -22.12 -9.16
N LYS A 148 9.94 -22.28 -8.48
CA LYS A 148 8.72 -21.56 -8.83
C LYS A 148 8.92 -20.06 -8.63
N ARG A 149 8.78 -19.29 -9.71
CA ARG A 149 8.79 -17.83 -9.68
C ARG A 149 7.60 -17.32 -8.88
N THR A 150 7.87 -16.51 -7.87
CA THR A 150 6.84 -15.91 -7.02
C THR A 150 7.20 -14.47 -6.71
N CYS A 151 6.17 -13.63 -6.64
CA CYS A 151 6.25 -12.26 -6.17
C CYS A 151 5.63 -12.21 -4.78
N LYS A 152 6.36 -11.66 -3.81
CA LYS A 152 5.89 -11.53 -2.42
C LYS A 152 6.15 -10.12 -1.93
N ILE A 153 5.12 -9.46 -1.44
CA ILE A 153 5.22 -8.09 -0.93
C ILE A 153 4.55 -8.02 0.44
N VAL A 154 5.20 -7.34 1.38
CA VAL A 154 4.67 -7.00 2.69
C VAL A 154 4.58 -5.48 2.78
N ILE A 155 3.41 -4.99 3.15
CA ILE A 155 3.09 -3.57 3.29
C ILE A 155 2.70 -3.31 4.73
N ILE A 156 3.26 -2.27 5.33
CA ILE A 156 2.98 -1.84 6.71
C ILE A 156 2.53 -0.39 6.66
N GLY A 157 1.40 -0.08 7.27
CA GLY A 157 0.83 1.26 7.24
C GLY A 157 -0.41 1.39 8.11
N GLN A 158 -1.12 2.50 7.99
CA GLN A 158 -2.40 2.76 8.67
C GLN A 158 -3.49 3.00 7.63
N TRP A 159 -4.73 2.65 7.97
CA TRP A 159 -5.89 2.82 7.10
C TRP A 159 -5.66 2.16 5.72
N LEU A 160 -5.06 0.98 5.71
CA LEU A 160 -4.75 0.28 4.48
C LEU A 160 -6.05 -0.27 3.88
N ASP A 161 -6.31 0.08 2.63
CA ASP A 161 -7.40 -0.50 1.85
C ASP A 161 -6.87 -1.75 1.13
N GLU A 162 -7.21 -2.92 1.65
CA GLU A 162 -6.73 -4.19 1.12
C GLU A 162 -7.24 -4.47 -0.29
N ASP A 163 -8.44 -4.03 -0.63
CA ASP A 163 -9.04 -4.27 -1.94
C ASP A 163 -8.30 -3.46 -3.02
N ILE A 164 -8.06 -2.17 -2.77
CA ILE A 164 -7.28 -1.30 -3.67
C ILE A 164 -5.85 -1.84 -3.86
N ILE A 165 -5.22 -2.29 -2.76
CA ILE A 165 -3.86 -2.82 -2.78
C ILE A 165 -3.79 -4.12 -3.59
N ARG A 166 -4.76 -5.03 -3.42
CA ARG A 166 -4.81 -6.33 -4.12
C ARG A 166 -5.12 -6.17 -5.60
N GLU A 167 -6.13 -5.35 -5.93
CA GLU A 167 -6.54 -5.10 -7.32
C GLU A 167 -5.37 -4.62 -8.19
N GLY A 168 -4.51 -3.76 -7.65
CA GLY A 168 -3.36 -3.25 -8.40
C GLY A 168 -2.17 -4.21 -8.53
N PHE A 169 -2.14 -5.32 -7.79
CA PHE A 169 -1.07 -6.31 -7.83
C PHE A 169 -1.37 -7.50 -8.76
N ASP A 170 -2.65 -7.75 -9.05
CA ASP A 170 -3.12 -8.77 -10.01
C ASP A 170 -2.83 -8.40 -11.49
#